data_AF-A0A2B9DGD5-F1
#
_entry.id   AF-A0A2B9DGD5-F1
#
_cell.length_a   1.000
_cell.length_b   1.000
_cell.length_c   1.000
_cell.angle_alpha   90.00
_cell.angle_beta   90.00
_cell.angle_gamma   90.00
#
_symmetry.space_group_name_H-M   'P 1'
#
loop_
_entity.id
_entity.type
_entity.pdbx_description
1 polymer ?
#
loop_
_entity_poly.entity_id
_entity_poly.type
_entity_poly.pdbx_seq_one_letter_code
_entity_poly.pdbx_strand_id
1 'polypeptide(L)'
;GTLDLAMQPTTSLNLENLKPGDKILKKFNLKNSGTLNIKDIMMKIDYTVNDLKQNNTTEDFGKHIKVQFLLDWDPAKSPVYETTLEELKSQSPEIASKKVFHSKWNETGGLKPGKMDWFWIKFVFEDNGTDQNVFQGDSIALKMEFQANQTDGQER
;
A
#
# COMPACT_ATOMS: atom_id res chain seq x y z
N GLY A 1 -10.89 -0.85 -3.47
CA GLY A 1 -11.85 -1.70 -2.72
C GLY A 1 -12.17 -1.05 -1.39
N THR A 2 -13.09 -1.65 -0.62
CA THR A 2 -13.38 -1.21 0.75
C THR A 2 -12.85 -2.25 1.74
N LEU A 3 -12.07 -1.80 2.70
CA LEU A 3 -11.43 -2.59 3.74
C LEU A 3 -12.09 -2.24 5.07
N ASP A 4 -12.74 -3.22 5.70
CA ASP A 4 -13.36 -3.03 7.01
C ASP A 4 -12.35 -3.35 8.11
N LEU A 5 -11.77 -2.30 8.69
CA LEU A 5 -10.67 -2.36 9.64
C LEU A 5 -11.03 -3.09 10.95
N ALA A 6 -12.32 -3.13 11.30
CA ALA A 6 -12.78 -3.90 12.45
C ALA A 6 -12.63 -5.43 12.25
N MET A 7 -12.44 -5.88 11.02
CA MET A 7 -12.26 -7.29 10.65
C MET A 7 -10.82 -7.67 10.34
N GLN A 8 -9.86 -6.75 10.51
CA GLN A 8 -8.44 -6.94 10.15
C GLN A 8 -8.27 -7.46 8.70
N PRO A 9 -8.70 -6.68 7.71
CA PRO A 9 -8.92 -7.17 6.37
C PRO A 9 -7.59 -7.46 5.66
N THR A 10 -7.63 -8.43 4.76
CA THR A 10 -6.56 -8.69 3.80
C THR A 10 -7.05 -8.43 2.38
N THR A 11 -6.16 -8.01 1.50
CA THR A 11 -6.46 -7.79 0.07
C THR A 11 -5.26 -8.19 -0.77
N SER A 12 -5.54 -8.72 -1.96
CA SER A 12 -4.54 -9.02 -2.97
C SER A 12 -4.65 -8.09 -4.16
N LEU A 13 -3.53 -7.85 -4.85
CA LEU A 13 -3.47 -7.13 -6.11
C LEU A 13 -2.46 -7.86 -7.02
N ASN A 14 -2.80 -7.99 -8.30
CA ASN A 14 -1.83 -8.41 -9.30
C ASN A 14 -1.40 -7.22 -10.14
N LEU A 15 -0.10 -7.06 -10.32
CA LEU A 15 0.52 -6.12 -11.24
C LEU A 15 1.08 -6.94 -12.39
N GLU A 16 0.46 -6.83 -13.56
CA GLU A 16 0.76 -7.65 -14.74
C GLU A 16 0.85 -6.75 -15.98
N ASN A 17 1.53 -7.23 -17.02
CA ASN A 17 1.65 -6.56 -18.31
C ASN A 17 2.20 -5.13 -18.22
N LEU A 18 3.15 -4.90 -17.31
CA LEU A 18 3.81 -3.62 -17.13
C LEU A 18 5.01 -3.49 -18.07
N LYS A 19 5.20 -2.29 -18.62
CA LYS A 19 6.45 -1.83 -19.24
C LYS A 19 7.02 -0.61 -18.48
N PRO A 20 8.31 -0.29 -18.63
CA PRO A 20 8.88 0.91 -18.05
C PRO A 20 8.04 2.16 -18.37
N GLY A 21 7.78 2.97 -17.34
CA GLY A 21 6.91 4.15 -17.38
C GLY A 21 5.43 3.90 -17.06
N ASP A 22 4.98 2.65 -17.05
CA ASP A 22 3.59 2.32 -16.74
C ASP A 22 3.23 2.60 -15.27
N LYS A 23 1.96 2.92 -15.06
CA LYS A 23 1.41 3.35 -13.77
C LYS A 23 0.10 2.63 -13.49
N ILE A 24 -0.03 2.05 -12.30
CA ILE A 24 -1.27 1.46 -11.79
C ILE A 24 -1.71 2.26 -10.56
N LEU A 25 -2.91 2.82 -10.60
CA LEU A 25 -3.50 3.56 -9.49
C LEU A 25 -4.65 2.75 -8.87
N LYS A 26 -4.62 2.57 -7.54
CA LYS A 26 -5.66 1.84 -6.79
C LYS A 26 -6.15 2.67 -5.60
N LYS A 27 -7.48 2.79 -5.47
CA LYS A 27 -8.15 3.39 -4.32
C LYS A 27 -8.50 2.34 -3.27
N PHE A 28 -8.25 2.66 -2.01
CA PHE A 28 -8.71 1.91 -0.85
C PHE A 28 -9.58 2.80 0.02
N ASN A 29 -10.79 2.34 0.31
CA ASN A 29 -11.62 2.91 1.35
C ASN A 29 -11.40 2.12 2.64
N LEU A 30 -11.19 2.81 3.75
CA LEU A 30 -11.01 2.25 5.08
C LEU A 30 -12.29 2.51 5.88
N LYS A 31 -12.97 1.46 6.32
CA LYS A 31 -14.20 1.57 7.12
C LYS A 31 -13.94 1.10 8.54
N ASN A 32 -14.48 1.80 9.53
CA ASN A 32 -14.60 1.30 10.90
C ASN A 32 -16.05 0.88 11.15
N SER A 33 -16.38 -0.41 11.00
CA SER A 33 -17.71 -0.93 11.39
C SER A 33 -17.81 -1.31 12.87
N GLY A 34 -16.71 -1.23 13.62
CA GLY A 34 -16.66 -1.54 15.04
C GLY A 34 -17.31 -0.47 15.91
N THR A 35 -17.31 -0.72 17.21
CA THR A 35 -17.89 0.17 18.23
C THR A 35 -16.85 1.07 18.88
N LEU A 36 -15.56 0.75 18.75
CA LEU A 36 -14.45 1.52 19.30
C LEU A 36 -13.76 2.36 18.23
N ASN A 37 -13.17 3.47 18.68
CA ASN A 37 -12.38 4.33 17.82
C ASN A 37 -11.07 3.62 17.41
N ILE A 38 -10.72 3.68 16.13
CA ILE A 38 -9.44 3.15 15.63
C ILE A 38 -8.42 4.28 15.71
N LYS A 39 -7.40 4.12 16.54
CA LYS A 39 -6.36 5.14 16.75
C LYS A 39 -5.37 5.19 15.59
N ASP A 40 -4.88 4.02 15.21
CA ASP A 40 -3.93 3.83 14.12
C ASP A 40 -4.13 2.45 13.48
N ILE A 41 -3.43 2.23 12.36
CA ILE A 41 -3.40 0.95 11.66
C ILE A 41 -1.96 0.54 11.44
N MET A 42 -1.75 -0.76 11.35
CA MET A 42 -0.55 -1.43 10.84
C MET A 42 -0.88 -2.01 9.48
N MET A 43 0.01 -1.82 8.52
CA MET A 43 -0.15 -2.22 7.13
C MET A 43 1.06 -3.07 6.78
N LYS A 44 0.85 -4.38 6.72
CA LYS A 44 1.86 -5.33 6.30
C LYS A 44 1.71 -5.58 4.81
N ILE A 45 2.84 -5.57 4.11
CA ILE A 45 2.89 -5.78 2.67
C ILE A 45 3.84 -6.93 2.39
N ASP A 46 3.37 -7.89 1.59
CA ASP A 46 4.17 -8.98 1.06
C ASP A 46 3.92 -9.11 -0.44
N TYR A 47 4.90 -9.60 -1.18
CA TYR A 47 4.76 -9.87 -2.60
C TYR A 47 5.62 -11.05 -3.05
N THR A 48 5.21 -11.64 -4.16
CA THR A 48 5.98 -12.59 -4.95
C THR A 48 6.12 -12.11 -6.37
N VAL A 49 7.33 -12.20 -6.93
CA VAL A 49 7.60 -11.99 -8.35
C VAL A 49 7.41 -13.31 -9.08
N ASN A 50 6.64 -13.27 -10.17
CA ASN A 50 6.55 -14.34 -11.14
C ASN A 50 7.36 -13.93 -12.37
N ASP A 51 8.59 -14.47 -12.44
CA ASP A 51 9.52 -14.32 -13.57
C ASP A 51 9.07 -15.24 -14.71
N LEU A 52 8.50 -14.65 -15.76
CA LEU A 52 7.92 -15.40 -16.86
C LEU A 52 9.00 -16.08 -17.72
N LYS A 53 10.14 -15.42 -17.89
CA LYS A 53 11.22 -15.85 -18.79
C LYS A 53 12.34 -16.59 -18.06
N GLN A 54 12.28 -16.66 -16.73
CA GLN A 54 13.30 -17.23 -15.85
C GLN A 54 14.69 -16.63 -16.08
N ASN A 55 14.73 -15.32 -16.39
CA ASN A 55 15.95 -14.62 -16.79
C ASN A 55 16.29 -13.42 -15.89
N ASN A 56 15.55 -13.20 -14.79
CA ASN A 56 15.84 -12.15 -13.83
C ASN A 56 17.14 -12.40 -13.05
N THR A 57 17.66 -13.63 -13.06
CA THR A 57 18.86 -14.04 -12.31
C THR A 57 18.70 -13.80 -10.80
N THR A 58 19.46 -12.87 -10.21
CA THR A 58 19.36 -12.45 -8.81
C THR A 58 18.60 -11.15 -8.61
N GLU A 59 18.13 -10.53 -9.70
CA GLU A 59 17.48 -9.23 -9.65
C GLU A 59 16.00 -9.35 -9.29
N ASP A 60 15.53 -8.48 -8.41
CA ASP A 60 14.15 -8.48 -7.94
C ASP A 60 13.35 -7.38 -8.64
N PHE A 61 12.32 -7.77 -9.40
CA PHE A 61 11.44 -6.83 -10.07
C PHE A 61 10.76 -5.84 -9.10
N GLY A 62 10.52 -6.23 -7.84
CA GLY A 62 9.98 -5.35 -6.81
C GLY A 62 10.84 -4.11 -6.52
N LYS A 63 12.14 -4.14 -6.79
CA LYS A 63 13.02 -2.96 -6.66
C LYS A 63 12.74 -1.90 -7.72
N HIS A 64 12.18 -2.30 -8.86
CA HIS A 64 11.87 -1.42 -10.00
C HIS A 64 10.42 -0.91 -9.96
N ILE A 65 9.64 -1.36 -8.97
CA ILE A 65 8.29 -0.86 -8.72
C ILE A 65 8.32 0.17 -7.60
N LYS A 66 8.24 1.45 -7.98
CA LYS A 66 8.02 2.54 -7.06
C LYS A 66 6.58 2.55 -6.56
N VAL A 67 6.40 2.72 -5.25
CA VAL A 67 5.12 2.79 -4.57
C VAL A 67 4.93 4.18 -4.00
N GLN A 68 3.87 4.87 -4.43
CA GLN A 68 3.49 6.20 -3.97
C GLN A 68 2.15 6.14 -3.23
N PHE A 69 2.14 6.55 -1.97
CA PHE A 69 0.92 6.70 -1.17
C PHE A 69 0.40 8.13 -1.26
N LEU A 70 -0.90 8.27 -1.53
CA LEU A 70 -1.55 9.56 -1.74
C LEU A 70 -2.83 9.64 -0.88
N LEU A 71 -3.05 10.78 -0.21
CA LEU A 71 -4.29 11.03 0.52
C LEU A 71 -5.39 11.64 -0.36
N ASP A 72 -5.00 12.12 -1.54
CA ASP A 72 -5.86 12.71 -2.57
C ASP A 72 -5.45 12.15 -3.93
N TRP A 73 -6.36 12.11 -4.90
CA TRP A 73 -6.06 11.67 -6.27
C TRP A 73 -5.44 12.77 -7.12
N ASP A 74 -5.47 14.03 -6.65
CA ASP A 74 -4.92 15.19 -7.34
C ASP A 74 -3.44 14.98 -7.74
N PRO A 75 -3.12 14.92 -9.04
CA PRO A 75 -1.76 14.68 -9.51
C PRO A 75 -0.79 15.83 -9.22
N ALA A 76 -1.27 17.03 -8.87
CA ALA A 76 -0.43 18.14 -8.46
C ALA A 76 0.09 18.01 -7.03
N LYS A 77 -0.51 17.14 -6.20
CA LYS A 77 -0.08 16.91 -4.83
C LYS A 77 1.00 15.84 -4.79
N SER A 78 2.07 16.13 -4.04
CA SER A 78 3.13 15.17 -3.78
C SER A 78 2.60 13.97 -2.97
N PRO A 79 3.15 12.77 -3.18
CA PRO A 79 2.86 11.63 -2.32
C PRO A 79 3.23 11.93 -0.87
N VAL A 80 2.42 11.44 0.07
CA VAL A 80 2.74 11.54 1.50
C VAL A 80 3.87 10.58 1.88
N TYR A 81 4.02 9.51 1.10
CA TYR A 81 5.12 8.57 1.25
C TYR A 81 5.45 7.90 -0.09
N GLU A 82 6.74 7.76 -0.37
CA GLU A 82 7.28 7.10 -1.57
C GLU A 82 8.46 6.19 -1.18
N THR A 83 8.53 5.01 -1.80
CA THR A 83 9.56 3.98 -1.59
C THR A 83 9.48 2.95 -2.73
N THR A 84 10.30 1.91 -2.76
CA THR A 84 10.12 0.76 -3.67
C THR A 84 9.28 -0.34 -3.01
N LEU A 85 8.78 -1.29 -3.80
CA LEU A 85 8.01 -2.40 -3.26
C LEU A 85 8.88 -3.31 -2.37
N GLU A 86 10.14 -3.50 -2.74
CA GLU A 86 11.14 -4.25 -1.97
C GLU A 86 11.39 -3.59 -0.60
N GLU A 87 11.70 -2.30 -0.59
CA GLU A 87 11.93 -1.54 0.64
C GLU A 87 10.69 -1.53 1.54
N LEU A 88 9.50 -1.41 0.94
CA LEU A 88 8.23 -1.41 1.66
C LEU A 88 7.95 -2.75 2.33
N LYS A 89 8.29 -3.88 1.68
CA LYS A 89 8.21 -5.23 2.27
C LYS A 89 9.20 -5.41 3.42
N SER A 90 10.38 -4.82 3.31
CA SER A 90 11.44 -4.88 4.33
C SER A 90 11.18 -3.96 5.55
N GLN A 91 10.23 -3.02 5.45
CA GLN A 91 9.88 -2.10 6.54
C GLN A 91 8.91 -2.70 7.55
N SER A 92 8.96 -2.19 8.79
CA SER A 92 7.97 -2.56 9.81
C SER A 92 6.56 -2.05 9.41
N PRO A 93 5.50 -2.84 9.63
CA PRO A 93 4.13 -2.43 9.30
C PRO A 93 3.68 -1.13 9.97
N GLU A 94 4.18 -0.85 11.18
CA GLU A 94 3.91 0.38 11.93
C GLU A 94 4.57 1.59 11.28
N ILE A 95 5.83 1.46 10.83
CA ILE A 95 6.57 2.56 10.19
C ILE A 95 5.89 2.94 8.87
N ALA A 96 5.58 1.95 8.03
CA ALA A 96 4.89 2.20 6.76
C ALA A 96 3.56 2.92 6.99
N SER A 97 2.78 2.47 7.96
CA SER A 97 1.48 3.06 8.28
C SER A 97 1.60 4.47 8.87
N LYS A 98 2.58 4.70 9.75
CA LYS A 98 2.81 6.02 10.33
C LYS A 98 3.15 7.04 9.23
N LYS A 99 3.98 6.69 8.24
CA LYS A 99 4.30 7.60 7.13
C LYS A 99 3.07 7.96 6.28
N VAL A 100 2.09 7.06 6.16
CA VAL A 100 0.90 7.27 5.33
C VAL A 100 -0.24 7.97 6.08
N PHE A 101 -0.56 7.53 7.30
CA PHE A 101 -1.80 7.90 8.00
C PHE A 101 -1.60 8.86 9.16
N HIS A 102 -0.37 9.02 9.69
CA HIS A 102 -0.15 9.79 10.91
C HIS A 102 -0.59 11.25 10.76
N SER A 103 -0.23 11.93 9.66
CA SER A 103 -0.65 13.32 9.44
C SER A 103 -2.17 13.46 9.40
N LYS A 104 -2.86 12.50 8.78
CA LYS A 104 -4.31 12.51 8.59
C LYS A 104 -5.08 12.25 9.88
N TRP A 105 -4.62 11.28 10.68
CA TRP A 105 -5.36 10.81 11.86
C TRP A 105 -4.90 11.43 13.17
N ASN A 106 -3.74 12.09 13.19
CA ASN A 106 -3.27 12.82 14.38
C ASN A 106 -4.22 13.99 14.72
N GLU A 107 -4.74 14.70 13.72
CA GLU A 107 -5.69 15.81 13.94
C GLU A 107 -7.09 15.32 14.31
N THR A 108 -7.55 14.21 13.73
CA THR A 108 -8.90 13.68 13.97
C THR A 108 -9.00 12.77 15.19
N GLY A 109 -7.86 12.36 15.74
CA GLY A 109 -7.77 11.34 16.79
C GLY A 109 -8.11 9.93 16.30
N GLY A 110 -7.84 9.62 15.03
CA GLY A 110 -8.15 8.31 14.42
C GLY A 110 -9.45 8.27 13.61
N LEU A 111 -9.94 7.05 13.36
CA LEU A 111 -11.15 6.75 12.59
C LEU A 111 -12.29 6.28 13.51
N LYS A 112 -13.31 7.15 13.66
CA LYS A 112 -14.46 6.92 14.54
C LYS A 112 -15.38 5.77 14.07
N PRO A 113 -16.13 5.14 14.99
CA PRO A 113 -17.16 4.16 14.66
C PRO A 113 -18.12 4.63 13.57
N GLY A 114 -18.42 3.76 12.61
CA GLY A 114 -19.32 4.03 11.48
C GLY A 114 -18.76 5.02 10.44
N LYS A 115 -17.52 5.51 10.62
CA LYS A 115 -16.87 6.40 9.65
C LYS A 115 -16.04 5.64 8.63
N MET A 116 -15.76 6.35 7.56
CA MET A 116 -14.97 5.88 6.45
C MET A 116 -13.94 6.92 6.09
N ASP A 117 -12.78 6.44 5.66
CA ASP A 117 -11.71 7.23 5.09
C ASP A 117 -11.18 6.56 3.82
N TRP A 118 -10.24 7.17 3.13
CA TRP A 118 -9.61 6.60 1.94
C TRP A 118 -8.17 7.05 1.76
N PHE A 119 -7.45 6.27 0.98
CA PHE A 119 -6.16 6.61 0.43
C PHE A 119 -5.99 5.94 -0.94
N TRP A 120 -4.96 6.34 -1.65
CA TRP A 120 -4.58 5.76 -2.93
C TRP A 120 -3.16 5.22 -2.87
N ILE A 121 -2.93 4.14 -3.59
CA ILE A 121 -1.59 3.61 -3.86
C ILE A 121 -1.39 3.66 -5.36
N LYS A 122 -0.28 4.25 -5.77
CA LYS A 122 0.18 4.29 -7.15
C LYS A 122 1.46 3.49 -7.28
N PHE A 123 1.41 2.45 -8.09
CA PHE A 123 2.56 1.63 -8.46
C PHE A 123 3.09 2.16 -9.79
N VAL A 124 4.41 2.36 -9.88
CA VAL A 124 5.08 2.87 -11.07
C VAL A 124 6.22 1.92 -11.39
N PHE A 125 6.21 1.31 -12.58
CA PHE A 125 7.41 0.67 -13.10
C PHE A 125 8.32 1.78 -13.62
N GLU A 126 9.36 2.14 -12.87
CA GLU A 126 10.20 3.27 -13.24
C GLU A 126 11.02 2.97 -14.48
N ASP A 127 10.95 3.87 -15.46
CA ASP A 127 11.92 3.91 -16.57
C ASP A 127 13.19 4.56 -16.04
N ASN A 128 14.24 3.76 -15.89
CA ASN A 128 15.54 4.21 -15.40
C ASN A 128 16.51 4.60 -16.54
N GLY A 129 16.04 4.61 -17.79
CA GLY A 129 16.84 4.92 -18.98
C GLY A 129 17.83 3.81 -19.38
N THR A 130 17.75 2.62 -18.77
CA THR A 130 18.57 1.44 -19.10
C THR A 130 17.71 0.30 -19.65
N ASP A 131 18.34 -0.78 -20.11
CA ASP A 131 17.59 -1.94 -20.62
C ASP A 131 16.92 -2.72 -19.47
N GLN A 132 15.60 -2.58 -19.37
CA GLN A 132 14.75 -3.27 -18.39
C GLN A 132 13.91 -4.39 -19.04
N ASN A 133 14.25 -4.83 -20.27
CA ASN A 133 13.51 -5.86 -21.01
C ASN A 133 13.52 -7.24 -20.32
N VAL A 134 14.44 -7.45 -19.37
CA VAL A 134 14.49 -8.66 -18.53
C VAL A 134 13.16 -8.88 -17.82
N PHE A 135 12.54 -7.82 -17.28
CA PHE A 135 11.26 -7.87 -16.55
C PHE A 135 10.03 -7.90 -17.46
N GLN A 136 10.20 -7.87 -18.78
CA GLN A 136 9.05 -7.78 -19.68
C GLN A 136 8.27 -9.10 -19.70
N GLY A 137 7.02 -9.02 -19.27
CA GLY A 137 6.12 -10.17 -19.12
C GLY A 137 6.03 -10.67 -17.68
N ASP A 138 6.88 -10.17 -16.79
CA ASP A 138 6.82 -10.51 -15.37
C ASP A 138 5.60 -9.91 -14.70
N SER A 139 5.26 -10.51 -13.57
CA SER A 139 4.13 -10.09 -12.76
C SER A 139 4.45 -10.12 -11.27
N ILE A 140 3.74 -9.29 -10.51
CA ILE A 140 3.84 -9.22 -9.06
C ILE A 140 2.48 -9.52 -8.47
N ALA A 141 2.42 -10.55 -7.63
CA ALA A 141 1.28 -10.83 -6.78
C ALA A 141 1.53 -10.21 -5.40
N LEU A 142 0.77 -9.16 -5.08
CA LEU A 142 0.85 -8.41 -3.84
C LEU A 142 -0.22 -8.88 -2.86
N LYS A 143 0.14 -9.01 -1.58
CA LYS A 143 -0.77 -9.21 -0.46
C LYS A 143 -0.58 -8.08 0.56
N MET A 144 -1.68 -7.47 0.97
CA MET A 144 -1.69 -6.43 2.00
C MET A 144 -2.61 -6.85 3.13
N GLU A 145 -2.13 -6.71 4.36
CA GLU A 145 -2.86 -7.04 5.59
C GLU A 145 -2.94 -5.77 6.46
N PHE A 146 -4.14 -5.46 6.95
CA PHE A 146 -4.40 -4.27 7.74
C PHE A 146 -4.86 -4.67 9.13
N GLN A 147 -4.13 -4.25 10.16
CA GLN A 147 -4.50 -4.46 11.56
C GLN A 147 -4.75 -3.11 12.21
N ALA A 148 -5.94 -2.91 12.78
CA ALA A 148 -6.30 -1.68 13.47
C ALA A 148 -6.02 -1.79 14.97
N ASN A 149 -5.41 -0.75 15.54
CA ASN A 149 -5.26 -0.61 16.98
C ASN A 149 -6.37 0.32 17.49
N GLN A 150 -7.21 -0.23 18.37
CA GLN A 150 -8.34 0.49 18.96
C GLN A 150 -7.91 1.26 20.21
N THR A 151 -8.61 2.34 20.54
CA THR A 151 -8.48 2.97 21.86
C THR A 151 -9.08 2.06 22.93
N ASP A 152 -8.61 2.17 24.17
CA ASP A 152 -9.24 1.50 25.30
C ASP A 152 -10.75 1.78 25.31
N GLY A 153 -11.54 0.70 25.41
CA GLY A 153 -12.98 0.83 25.54
C GLY A 153 -13.32 1.55 26.82
N GLN A 154 -14.23 2.53 26.77
CA GLN A 154 -14.82 3.04 28.00
C GLN A 154 -15.71 1.93 28.57
N GLU A 155 -15.37 1.44 29.78
CA GLU A 155 -16.29 0.67 30.58
C GLU A 155 -17.59 1.48 30.74
N ARG A 156 -18.73 0.82 30.54
CA ARG A 156 -20.04 1.40 30.77
C ARG A 156 -20.42 1.28 32.23
#